data_AF-C7G749-F1
#
_entry.id   AF-C7G749-F1
#
_cell.length_a   1.000
_cell.length_b   1.000
_cell.length_c   1.000
_cell.angle_alpha   90.00
_cell.angle_beta   90.00
_cell.angle_gamma   90.00
#
_symmetry.space_group_name_H-M   'P 1'
#
loop_
_entity.id
_entity.type
_entity.pdbx_description
1 polymer ?
#
loop_
_entity_poly.entity_id
_entity_poly.type
_entity_poly.pdbx_seq_one_letter_code
_entity_poly.pdbx_strand_id
1 'polypeptide(L)'
;NVFLKYTMKQWGQKPEDISPEVTGRVPVLVSYDNRYFQDKYQGVPKEGFTPMFERMLDHENITVETGVDCKERLRFEENQIYFDGTPFDGEVIYTGALDELFDCQFGRLPYRSLRFDFEHYEKESYQGHSVVNYTVSEDFTRITEFKYLTGQKNTDGTTIVKEYPFAYTGAEGEIPYYAILEPKNQELYEKYHALAGGLPHFYLLGRLAEYKYYNIDAMTKKAMELADAIMAENTKR
;
A
#
# COMPACT_ATOMS: atom_id res chain seq x y z
N ASN A 1 -25.19 -7.86 -10.62
CA ASN A 1 -24.56 -6.54 -10.77
C ASN A 1 -23.13 -6.68 -10.24
N VAL A 2 -22.13 -6.71 -11.12
CA VAL A 2 -20.75 -7.10 -10.77
C VAL A 2 -19.96 -5.93 -10.17
N PHE A 3 -20.18 -4.71 -10.65
CA PHE A 3 -19.39 -3.53 -10.27
C PHE A 3 -20.10 -2.64 -9.24
N LEU A 4 -21.35 -2.25 -9.46
CA LEU A 4 -22.02 -1.18 -8.67
C LEU A 4 -21.93 -1.40 -7.16
N LYS A 5 -22.47 -2.52 -6.69
CA LYS A 5 -22.57 -2.81 -5.26
C LYS A 5 -21.20 -3.11 -4.65
N TYR A 6 -20.33 -3.79 -5.37
CA TYR A 6 -18.95 -4.04 -4.92
C TYR A 6 -18.19 -2.71 -4.73
N THR A 7 -18.28 -1.82 -5.72
CA THR A 7 -17.65 -0.50 -5.70
C THR A 7 -18.16 0.34 -4.53
N MET A 8 -19.49 0.36 -4.32
CA MET A 8 -20.08 1.08 -3.19
C MET A 8 -19.60 0.55 -1.83
N LYS A 9 -19.42 -0.76 -1.68
CA LYS A 9 -18.83 -1.34 -0.46
C LYS A 9 -17.36 -0.95 -0.30
N GLN A 10 -16.55 -1.20 -1.32
CA GLN A 10 -15.10 -0.98 -1.28
C GLN A 10 -14.76 0.48 -1.00
N TRP A 11 -15.44 1.42 -1.65
CA TRP A 11 -15.08 2.83 -1.66
C TRP A 11 -16.03 3.74 -0.89
N GLY A 12 -17.25 3.29 -0.58
CA GLY A 12 -18.29 4.16 -0.03
C GLY A 12 -18.84 5.17 -1.04
N GLN A 13 -18.56 4.99 -2.34
CA GLN A 13 -18.91 5.90 -3.43
C GLN A 13 -19.57 5.15 -4.57
N LYS A 14 -20.35 5.85 -5.40
CA LYS A 14 -20.90 5.26 -6.62
C LYS A 14 -19.81 5.14 -7.69
N PRO A 15 -19.95 4.20 -8.64
CA PRO A 15 -19.03 4.08 -9.77
C PRO A 15 -18.86 5.38 -10.58
N GLU A 16 -19.90 6.20 -10.65
CA GLU A 16 -19.88 7.48 -11.37
C GLU A 16 -19.02 8.55 -10.67
N ASP A 17 -18.79 8.39 -9.35
CA ASP A 17 -18.09 9.36 -8.50
C ASP A 17 -16.61 8.97 -8.26
N ILE A 18 -16.16 7.84 -8.80
CA ILE A 18 -14.82 7.30 -8.59
C ILE A 18 -13.95 7.56 -9.81
N SER A 19 -12.67 7.86 -9.58
CA SER A 19 -11.67 8.01 -10.64
C SER A 19 -11.67 6.81 -11.61
N PRO A 20 -11.67 7.04 -12.94
CA PRO A 20 -11.53 5.99 -13.94
C PRO A 20 -10.29 5.10 -13.75
N GLU A 21 -9.25 5.60 -13.09
CA GLU A 21 -8.05 4.83 -12.76
C GLU A 21 -8.33 3.67 -11.80
N VAL A 22 -9.39 3.74 -11.00
CA VAL A 22 -9.79 2.69 -10.07
C VAL A 22 -10.62 1.62 -10.80
N THR A 23 -11.63 2.04 -11.56
CA THR A 23 -12.52 1.11 -12.28
C THR A 23 -11.83 0.46 -13.48
N GLY A 24 -10.90 1.16 -14.13
CA GLY A 24 -10.11 0.66 -15.25
C GLY A 24 -9.16 -0.50 -14.91
N ARG A 25 -8.93 -0.79 -13.62
CA ARG A 25 -8.07 -1.90 -13.18
C ARG A 25 -8.67 -3.28 -13.41
N VAL A 26 -9.99 -3.38 -13.60
CA VAL A 26 -10.69 -4.63 -13.90
C VAL A 26 -11.42 -4.47 -15.24
N PRO A 27 -10.70 -4.61 -16.37
CA PRO A 27 -11.29 -4.44 -17.68
C PRO A 27 -12.25 -5.58 -18.02
N VAL A 28 -13.26 -5.29 -18.85
CA VAL A 28 -14.09 -6.32 -19.46
C VAL A 28 -13.36 -6.86 -20.69
N LEU A 29 -12.97 -8.13 -20.65
CA LEU A 29 -12.28 -8.81 -21.74
C LEU A 29 -13.22 -9.82 -22.40
N VAL A 30 -13.26 -9.82 -23.73
CA VAL A 30 -13.95 -10.88 -24.51
C VAL A 30 -12.93 -11.97 -24.79
N SER A 31 -12.81 -12.93 -23.87
CA SER A 31 -11.82 -14.02 -23.92
C SER A 31 -12.29 -15.21 -23.10
N TYR A 32 -11.69 -16.39 -23.35
CA TYR A 32 -11.79 -17.56 -22.46
C TYR A 32 -10.70 -17.57 -21.39
N ASP A 33 -9.73 -16.68 -21.49
CA ASP A 33 -8.74 -16.47 -20.46
C ASP A 33 -9.39 -15.87 -19.22
N ASN A 34 -9.38 -16.63 -18.14
CA ASN A 34 -9.99 -16.28 -16.86
C ASN A 34 -8.95 -15.83 -15.81
N ARG A 35 -7.68 -15.62 -16.20
CA ARG A 35 -6.66 -15.07 -15.31
C ARG A 35 -7.02 -13.64 -14.92
N TYR A 36 -6.87 -13.34 -13.62
CA TYR A 36 -7.11 -12.00 -13.08
C TYR A 36 -6.07 -10.98 -13.59
N PHE A 37 -4.81 -11.42 -13.71
CA PHE A 37 -3.71 -10.62 -14.26
C PHE A 37 -3.29 -11.17 -15.62
N GLN A 38 -2.98 -10.26 -16.53
CA GLN A 38 -2.52 -10.57 -17.89
C GLN A 38 -0.99 -10.46 -18.03
N ASP A 39 -0.31 -10.11 -16.94
CA ASP A 39 1.14 -9.96 -16.87
C ASP A 39 1.89 -11.24 -17.24
N LYS A 40 3.06 -11.06 -17.84
CA LYS A 40 3.92 -12.16 -18.32
C LYS A 40 4.45 -13.02 -17.17
N TYR A 41 4.81 -12.39 -16.05
CA TYR A 41 5.38 -13.06 -14.88
C TYR A 41 4.39 -12.95 -13.71
N GLN A 42 3.95 -14.10 -13.21
CA GLN A 42 2.99 -14.20 -12.12
C GLN A 42 3.50 -15.24 -11.12
N GLY A 43 3.47 -14.91 -9.84
CA GLY A 43 3.90 -15.82 -8.79
C GLY A 43 3.85 -15.18 -7.41
N VAL A 44 3.92 -16.05 -6.41
CA VAL A 44 4.15 -15.65 -5.01
C VAL A 44 5.53 -16.15 -4.61
N PRO A 45 6.24 -15.46 -3.69
CA PRO A 45 7.51 -15.97 -3.17
C PRO A 45 7.32 -17.35 -2.55
N LYS A 46 8.16 -18.31 -2.94
CA LYS A 46 8.06 -19.73 -2.54
C LYS A 46 8.05 -19.93 -1.03
N GLU A 47 8.80 -19.10 -0.30
CA GLU A 47 8.94 -19.16 1.15
C GLU A 47 8.12 -18.06 1.86
N GLY A 48 7.29 -17.33 1.12
CA GLY A 48 6.55 -16.17 1.62
C GLY A 48 7.31 -14.85 1.48
N PHE A 49 6.59 -13.75 1.69
CA PHE A 49 7.14 -12.40 1.53
C PHE A 49 8.16 -12.05 2.63
N THR A 50 7.97 -12.54 3.87
CA THR A 50 8.89 -12.22 4.97
C THR A 50 10.32 -12.72 4.70
N PRO A 51 10.57 -14.01 4.37
CA PRO A 51 11.93 -14.45 4.06
C PRO A 51 12.53 -13.82 2.79
N MET A 52 11.70 -13.27 1.90
CA MET A 52 12.17 -12.49 0.76
C MET A 52 12.71 -11.14 1.22
N PHE A 53 11.98 -10.43 2.08
CA PHE A 53 12.41 -9.14 2.62
C PHE A 53 13.58 -9.27 3.60
N GLU A 54 13.62 -10.29 4.44
CA GLU A 54 14.77 -10.56 5.32
C GLU A 54 16.06 -10.66 4.50
N ARG A 55 16.06 -11.43 3.40
CA ARG A 55 17.22 -11.54 2.50
C ARG A 55 17.54 -10.25 1.76
N MET A 56 16.53 -9.44 1.44
CA MET A 56 16.74 -8.16 0.77
C MET A 56 17.43 -7.14 1.68
N LEU A 57 17.19 -7.24 2.99
CA LEU A 57 17.71 -6.34 4.01
C LEU A 57 18.95 -6.88 4.74
N ASP A 58 19.32 -8.15 4.51
CA ASP A 58 20.50 -8.80 5.09
C ASP A 58 21.80 -8.36 4.38
N HIS A 59 22.25 -7.15 4.70
CA HIS A 59 23.49 -6.58 4.19
C HIS A 59 24.18 -5.76 5.28
N GLU A 60 25.52 -5.83 5.37
CA GLU A 60 26.29 -5.19 6.46
C GLU A 60 26.11 -3.67 6.57
N ASN A 61 25.75 -3.02 5.47
CA ASN A 61 25.47 -1.57 5.41
C ASN A 61 23.99 -1.21 5.67
N ILE A 62 23.13 -2.18 5.95
CA ILE A 62 21.71 -1.95 6.23
C ILE A 62 21.46 -2.22 7.71
N THR A 63 20.98 -1.19 8.41
CA THR A 63 20.44 -1.32 9.77
C THR A 63 18.92 -1.21 9.69
N VAL A 64 18.22 -2.15 10.33
CA VAL A 64 16.76 -2.18 10.38
C VAL A 64 16.31 -2.00 11.82
N GLU A 65 15.48 -0.98 12.06
CA GLU A 65 14.84 -0.74 13.34
C GLU A 65 13.32 -0.94 13.19
N THR A 66 12.70 -1.64 14.14
CA THR A 66 11.25 -1.88 14.16
C THR A 66 10.66 -1.39 15.48
N GLY A 67 9.36 -1.05 15.48
CA GLY A 67 8.72 -0.45 16.66
C GLY A 67 9.15 0.98 16.96
N VAL A 68 9.70 1.68 15.96
CA VAL A 68 10.16 3.08 16.05
C VAL A 68 9.37 3.91 15.04
N ASP A 69 8.70 4.97 15.49
CA ASP A 69 8.15 5.97 14.58
C ASP A 69 9.28 6.88 14.08
N CYS A 70 9.29 7.19 12.78
CA CYS A 70 10.32 8.06 12.20
C CYS A 70 10.39 9.43 12.88
N LYS A 71 9.29 9.96 13.42
CA LYS A 71 9.22 11.25 14.11
C LYS A 71 9.90 11.25 15.48
N GLU A 72 10.24 10.08 16.03
CA GLU A 72 11.08 9.95 17.23
C GLU A 72 12.57 10.20 16.94
N ARG A 73 12.96 10.14 15.66
CA ARG A 73 14.35 10.21 15.21
C ARG A 73 14.58 11.40 14.27
N LEU A 74 13.59 11.70 13.43
CA LEU A 74 13.61 12.77 12.45
C LEU A 74 12.88 14.01 12.97
N ARG A 75 13.53 15.17 12.82
CA ARG A 75 12.93 16.49 13.04
C ARG A 75 13.25 17.40 11.86
N PHE A 76 12.30 18.24 11.51
CA PHE A 76 12.43 19.22 10.44
C PHE A 76 12.37 20.63 11.03
N GLU A 77 13.41 21.43 10.79
CA GLU A 77 13.44 22.84 11.19
C GLU A 77 13.89 23.67 10.00
N GLU A 78 13.02 24.58 9.54
CA GLU A 78 13.24 25.37 8.32
C GLU A 78 13.55 24.45 7.12
N ASN A 79 14.80 24.48 6.62
CA ASN A 79 15.28 23.66 5.52
C ASN A 79 16.33 22.62 5.97
N GLN A 80 16.39 22.29 7.26
CA GLN A 80 17.34 21.32 7.82
C GLN A 80 16.60 20.09 8.35
N ILE A 81 17.09 18.91 7.98
CA ILE A 81 16.69 17.65 8.59
C ILE A 81 17.66 17.34 9.74
N TYR A 82 17.12 16.92 10.87
CA TYR A 82 17.88 16.39 11.99
C TYR A 82 17.57 14.91 12.16
N PHE A 83 18.61 14.10 12.32
CA PHE A 83 18.53 12.71 12.71
C PHE A 83 19.17 12.56 14.09
N ASP A 84 18.42 12.04 15.06
CA ASP A 84 18.85 11.87 16.45
C ASP A 84 19.38 13.17 17.10
N GLY A 85 18.75 14.29 16.75
CA GLY A 85 19.10 15.62 17.26
C GLY A 85 20.35 16.24 16.61
N THR A 86 20.95 15.58 15.62
CA THR A 86 22.09 16.10 14.86
C THR A 86 21.68 16.49 13.44
N PRO A 87 22.20 17.60 12.87
CA PRO A 87 21.98 17.93 11.46
C PRO A 87 22.37 16.73 10.57
N PHE A 88 21.45 16.33 9.70
CA PHE A 88 21.63 15.21 8.80
C PHE A 88 21.65 15.70 7.36
N ASP A 89 22.80 15.56 6.70
CA ASP A 89 23.03 15.96 5.31
C ASP A 89 22.92 14.77 4.33
N GLY A 90 22.53 13.59 4.84
CA GLY A 90 22.31 12.40 4.02
C GLY A 90 20.95 12.44 3.32
N GLU A 91 20.78 11.49 2.40
CA GLU A 91 19.53 11.35 1.64
C GLU A 91 18.46 10.64 2.49
N VAL A 92 17.27 11.22 2.58
CA VAL A 92 16.12 10.67 3.29
C VAL A 92 15.05 10.25 2.28
N ILE A 93 14.68 8.98 2.30
CA ILE A 93 13.57 8.47 1.50
C ILE A 93 12.39 8.22 2.44
N TYR A 94 11.34 9.02 2.32
CA TYR A 94 10.13 8.87 3.12
C TYR A 94 9.04 8.14 2.33
N THR A 95 8.50 7.09 2.94
CA THR A 95 7.48 6.22 2.32
C THR A 95 6.15 6.18 3.07
N GLY A 96 6.04 6.90 4.19
CA GLY A 96 4.85 6.96 5.04
C GLY A 96 3.79 7.95 4.55
N ALA A 97 2.72 8.12 5.31
CA ALA A 97 1.67 9.09 5.00
C ALA A 97 2.16 10.52 5.28
N LEU A 98 2.06 11.41 4.29
CA LEU A 98 2.58 12.77 4.41
C LEU A 98 1.79 13.63 5.40
N ASP A 99 0.48 13.47 5.41
CA ASP A 99 -0.38 14.17 6.36
C ASP A 99 -0.02 13.83 7.80
N GLU A 100 0.33 12.58 8.10
CA GLU A 100 0.76 12.16 9.44
C GLU A 100 2.16 12.66 9.81
N LEU A 101 3.08 12.66 8.84
CA LEU A 101 4.42 13.24 9.03
C LEU A 101 4.32 14.68 9.53
N PHE A 102 3.41 15.46 8.95
CA PHE A 102 3.20 16.87 9.22
C PHE A 102 2.00 17.16 10.14
N ASP A 103 1.72 16.25 11.08
CA ASP A 103 0.75 16.40 12.18
C ASP A 103 -0.68 16.75 11.74
N CYS A 104 -1.03 16.36 10.52
CA CYS A 104 -2.32 16.59 9.90
C CYS A 104 -2.72 18.07 9.90
N GLN A 105 -1.74 18.99 9.81
CA GLN A 105 -1.95 20.44 9.97
C GLN A 105 -2.95 21.06 8.97
N PHE A 106 -3.14 20.45 7.79
CA PHE A 106 -4.13 20.86 6.78
C PHE A 106 -5.39 20.00 6.79
N GLY A 107 -5.52 19.07 7.74
CA GLY A 107 -6.49 17.98 7.76
C GLY A 107 -5.92 16.67 7.21
N ARG A 108 -6.56 15.55 7.56
CA ARG A 108 -6.14 14.20 7.13
C ARG A 108 -6.43 13.97 5.64
N LEU A 109 -5.50 13.31 4.96
CA LEU A 109 -5.71 12.82 3.61
C LEU A 109 -6.74 11.67 3.63
N PRO A 110 -7.77 11.68 2.77
CA PRO A 110 -8.77 10.63 2.80
C PRO A 110 -8.26 9.29 2.25
N TYR A 111 -8.29 8.25 3.09
CA TYR A 111 -7.99 6.88 2.67
C TYR A 111 -9.18 5.94 2.95
N ARG A 112 -9.20 4.81 2.25
CA ARG A 112 -9.93 3.61 2.69
C ARG A 112 -9.01 2.73 3.51
N SER A 113 -9.56 2.19 4.58
CA SER A 113 -8.94 1.14 5.38
C SER A 113 -9.69 -0.18 5.22
N LEU A 114 -9.14 -1.25 5.78
CA LEU A 114 -9.67 -2.61 5.72
C LEU A 114 -9.57 -3.25 7.10
N ARG A 115 -10.67 -3.83 7.57
CA ARG A 115 -10.68 -4.76 8.70
C ARG A 115 -10.62 -6.18 8.14
N PHE A 116 -9.77 -7.00 8.75
CA PHE A 116 -9.52 -8.37 8.35
C PHE A 116 -10.01 -9.31 9.44
N ASP A 117 -11.04 -10.10 9.13
CA ASP A 117 -11.57 -11.09 10.06
C ASP A 117 -11.07 -12.47 9.62
N PHE A 118 -10.09 -13.00 10.36
CA PHE A 118 -9.49 -14.31 10.10
C PHE A 118 -10.33 -15.43 10.72
N GLU A 119 -10.52 -16.50 9.95
CA GLU A 119 -11.26 -17.69 10.40
C GLU A 119 -10.49 -18.94 9.98
N HIS A 120 -10.43 -19.91 10.89
CA HIS A 120 -9.81 -21.20 10.64
C HIS A 120 -10.87 -22.31 10.65
N TYR A 121 -10.74 -23.26 9.74
CA TYR A 121 -11.68 -24.37 9.58
C TYR A 121 -10.95 -25.70 9.45
N GLU A 122 -11.42 -26.71 10.19
CA GLU A 122 -10.98 -28.11 10.10
C GLU A 122 -11.53 -28.80 8.84
N LYS A 123 -11.25 -28.24 7.67
CA LYS A 123 -11.56 -28.81 6.35
C LYS A 123 -10.51 -28.43 5.33
N GLU A 124 -10.36 -29.25 4.30
CA GLU A 124 -9.32 -29.06 3.28
C GLU A 124 -9.43 -27.75 2.51
N SER A 125 -10.66 -27.31 2.25
CA SER A 125 -10.97 -26.13 1.43
C SER A 125 -12.26 -25.47 1.90
N TYR A 126 -12.27 -24.13 1.95
CA TYR A 126 -13.45 -23.34 2.27
C TYR A 126 -14.28 -23.01 1.04
N GLN A 127 -13.64 -22.54 -0.03
CA GLN A 127 -14.31 -22.03 -1.24
C GLN A 127 -13.71 -22.54 -2.57
N GLY A 128 -12.68 -23.38 -2.52
CA GLY A 128 -12.09 -23.99 -3.71
C GLY A 128 -11.19 -23.08 -4.54
N HIS A 129 -11.04 -21.81 -4.16
CA HIS A 129 -10.34 -20.77 -4.92
C HIS A 129 -9.61 -19.81 -3.98
N SER A 130 -8.53 -19.20 -4.46
CA SER A 130 -7.74 -18.24 -3.68
C SER A 130 -8.53 -17.01 -3.24
N VAL A 131 -9.34 -16.44 -4.12
CA VAL A 131 -10.14 -15.25 -3.84
C VAL A 131 -11.51 -15.40 -4.49
N VAL A 132 -12.57 -15.15 -3.72
CA VAL A 132 -13.95 -15.07 -4.23
C VAL A 132 -14.52 -13.71 -3.85
N ASN A 133 -14.97 -12.95 -4.87
CA ASN A 133 -15.59 -11.65 -4.69
C ASN A 133 -17.10 -11.77 -4.46
N TYR A 134 -17.59 -11.11 -3.43
CA TYR A 134 -19.00 -11.08 -3.04
C TYR A 134 -19.56 -9.72 -3.46
N THR A 135 -20.20 -9.68 -4.63
CA THR A 135 -20.47 -8.41 -5.32
C THR A 135 -21.78 -7.74 -4.93
N VAL A 136 -22.61 -8.36 -4.08
CA VAL A 136 -24.02 -7.94 -3.94
C VAL A 136 -24.50 -7.75 -2.49
N SER A 137 -24.58 -8.79 -1.67
CA SER A 137 -25.43 -8.82 -0.47
C SER A 137 -24.67 -8.68 0.85
N GLU A 138 -23.40 -9.07 0.83
CA GLU A 138 -22.58 -9.25 2.01
C GLU A 138 -21.89 -7.95 2.41
N ASP A 139 -21.61 -7.75 3.69
CA ASP A 139 -20.93 -6.53 4.16
C ASP A 139 -19.43 -6.54 3.85
N PHE A 140 -18.81 -7.72 3.75
CA PHE A 140 -17.44 -7.87 3.26
C PHE A 140 -17.38 -7.85 1.73
N THR A 141 -16.23 -7.48 1.16
CA THR A 141 -16.05 -7.42 -0.29
C THR A 141 -15.63 -8.76 -0.89
N ARG A 142 -14.75 -9.49 -0.21
CA ARG A 142 -14.22 -10.76 -0.68
C ARG A 142 -13.74 -11.64 0.46
N ILE A 143 -13.55 -12.92 0.13
CA ILE A 143 -12.87 -13.89 0.97
C ILE A 143 -11.60 -14.35 0.28
N THR A 144 -10.48 -14.31 1.00
CA THR A 144 -9.20 -14.87 0.55
C THR A 144 -8.91 -16.16 1.32
N GLU A 145 -8.64 -17.25 0.60
CA GLU A 145 -8.23 -18.55 1.14
C GLU A 145 -6.74 -18.80 0.82
N PHE A 146 -5.88 -18.62 1.82
CA PHE A 146 -4.43 -18.49 1.62
C PHE A 146 -3.75 -19.76 1.09
N LYS A 147 -4.30 -20.94 1.38
CA LYS A 147 -3.75 -22.24 0.95
C LYS A 147 -3.66 -22.33 -0.59
N TYR A 148 -4.60 -21.73 -1.31
CA TYR A 148 -4.59 -21.67 -2.77
C TYR A 148 -3.60 -20.64 -3.33
N LEU A 149 -3.28 -19.58 -2.58
CA LEU A 149 -2.26 -18.61 -2.99
C LEU A 149 -0.85 -19.15 -2.75
N THR A 150 -0.63 -19.74 -1.59
CA THR A 150 0.70 -20.16 -1.10
C THR A 150 1.10 -21.56 -1.55
N GLY A 151 0.13 -22.40 -1.94
CA GLY A 151 0.38 -23.79 -2.30
C GLY A 151 0.76 -24.69 -1.12
N GLN A 152 0.47 -24.26 0.11
CA GLN A 152 0.70 -25.04 1.33
C GLN A 152 0.02 -26.42 1.26
N LYS A 153 0.72 -27.44 1.76
CA LYS A 153 0.28 -28.84 1.80
C LYS A 153 0.40 -29.37 3.22
N ASN A 154 -0.35 -30.42 3.54
CA ASN A 154 -0.32 -31.08 4.85
C ASN A 154 -0.62 -30.10 6.01
N THR A 155 -1.62 -29.24 5.81
CA THR A 155 -2.10 -28.31 6.82
C THR A 155 -3.26 -28.92 7.60
N ASP A 156 -3.38 -28.62 8.88
CA ASP A 156 -4.53 -29.01 9.70
C ASP A 156 -5.72 -28.10 9.36
N GLY A 157 -6.32 -28.29 8.18
CA GLY A 157 -7.44 -27.48 7.70
C GLY A 157 -7.05 -26.31 6.79
N THR A 158 -7.85 -25.24 6.81
CA THR A 158 -7.68 -24.05 5.95
C THR A 158 -7.99 -22.77 6.73
N THR A 159 -7.28 -21.70 6.39
CA THR A 159 -7.49 -20.37 6.96
C THR A 159 -7.95 -19.41 5.87
N ILE A 160 -9.01 -18.67 6.16
CA ILE A 160 -9.54 -17.62 5.29
C ILE A 160 -9.44 -16.26 5.99
N VAL A 161 -9.61 -15.21 5.21
CA VAL A 161 -9.88 -13.87 5.71
C VAL A 161 -11.06 -13.25 4.98
N LYS A 162 -11.95 -12.60 5.72
CA LYS A 162 -13.00 -11.72 5.20
C LYS A 162 -12.54 -10.27 5.28
N GLU A 163 -12.71 -9.53 4.19
CA GLU A 163 -12.25 -8.13 4.09
C GLU A 163 -13.42 -7.14 4.17
N TYR A 164 -13.40 -6.29 5.20
CA TYR A 164 -14.44 -5.28 5.44
C TYR A 164 -13.86 -3.87 5.23
N PRO A 165 -14.25 -3.18 4.16
CA PRO A 165 -13.75 -1.85 3.87
C PRO A 165 -14.45 -0.78 4.70
N PHE A 166 -13.68 0.17 5.21
CA PHE A 166 -14.20 1.32 5.96
C PHE A 166 -13.38 2.59 5.69
N ALA A 167 -13.89 3.74 6.12
CA ALA A 167 -13.20 5.01 5.94
C ALA A 167 -12.08 5.13 6.98
N TYR A 168 -10.87 5.44 6.54
CA TYR A 168 -9.76 5.69 7.45
C TYR A 168 -10.02 6.96 8.27
N THR A 169 -9.85 6.87 9.58
CA THR A 169 -10.03 7.97 10.54
C THR A 169 -8.72 8.40 11.19
N GLY A 170 -7.69 7.54 11.15
CA GLY A 170 -6.44 7.73 11.88
C GLY A 170 -6.52 7.30 13.34
N ALA A 171 -7.52 6.49 13.70
CA ALA A 171 -7.57 5.85 15.01
C ALA A 171 -6.49 4.78 15.13
N GLU A 172 -6.06 4.51 16.37
CA GLU A 172 -5.05 3.50 16.67
C GLU A 172 -5.43 2.13 16.07
N GLY A 173 -4.47 1.51 15.37
CA GLY A 173 -4.64 0.22 14.70
C GLY A 173 -5.29 0.27 13.32
N GLU A 174 -5.79 1.43 12.87
CA GLU A 174 -6.22 1.60 11.49
C GLU A 174 -5.01 1.80 10.56
N ILE A 175 -5.09 1.27 9.33
CA ILE A 175 -4.00 1.38 8.35
C ILE A 175 -4.55 2.04 7.07
N PRO A 176 -3.92 3.11 6.54
CA PRO A 176 -4.33 3.70 5.28
C PRO A 176 -3.93 2.79 4.11
N TYR A 177 -4.89 2.10 3.49
CA TYR A 177 -4.60 1.15 2.41
C TYR A 177 -4.74 1.75 1.01
N TYR A 178 -5.78 2.54 0.77
CA TYR A 178 -6.09 3.07 -0.55
C TYR A 178 -6.42 4.56 -0.51
N ALA A 179 -5.66 5.37 -1.24
CA ALA A 179 -5.96 6.79 -1.43
C ALA A 179 -7.31 6.99 -2.13
N ILE A 180 -8.09 7.97 -1.67
CA ILE A 180 -9.31 8.39 -2.36
C ILE A 180 -8.94 9.49 -3.35
N LEU A 181 -8.89 9.12 -4.64
CA LEU A 181 -8.44 9.98 -5.73
C LEU A 181 -9.59 10.88 -6.21
N GLU A 182 -9.65 12.08 -5.65
CA GLU A 182 -10.60 13.14 -6.03
C GLU A 182 -9.86 14.48 -6.15
N PRO A 183 -10.33 15.43 -6.99
CA PRO A 183 -9.66 16.72 -7.17
C PRO A 183 -9.37 17.46 -5.85
N LYS A 184 -10.35 17.55 -4.95
CA LYS A 184 -10.18 18.19 -3.62
C LYS A 184 -9.13 17.50 -2.73
N ASN A 185 -8.96 16.18 -2.86
CA ASN A 185 -8.00 15.43 -2.07
C ASN A 185 -6.60 15.59 -2.67
N GLN A 186 -6.50 15.70 -3.99
CA GLN A 186 -5.25 16.06 -4.66
C GLN A 186 -4.81 17.47 -4.23
N GLU A 187 -5.71 18.45 -4.19
CA GLU A 187 -5.39 19.80 -3.70
C GLU A 187 -4.87 19.79 -2.25
N LEU A 188 -5.43 18.94 -1.38
CA LEU A 188 -4.92 18.76 -0.01
C LEU A 188 -3.54 18.10 0.00
N TYR A 189 -3.34 17.07 -0.82
CA TYR A 189 -2.05 16.39 -0.96
C TYR A 189 -0.95 17.36 -1.42
N GLU A 190 -1.22 18.21 -2.41
CA GLU A 190 -0.24 19.18 -2.92
C GLU A 190 0.24 20.15 -1.83
N LYS A 191 -0.60 20.48 -0.84
CA LYS A 191 -0.18 21.31 0.30
C LYS A 191 0.87 20.60 1.16
N TYR A 192 0.69 19.30 1.42
CA TYR A 192 1.68 18.51 2.16
C TYR A 192 2.92 18.22 1.33
N HIS A 193 2.75 17.92 0.05
CA HIS A 193 3.86 17.72 -0.88
C HIS A 193 4.76 18.97 -0.94
N ALA A 194 4.18 20.17 -0.92
CA ALA A 194 4.94 21.41 -0.88
C ALA A 194 5.79 21.58 0.40
N LEU A 195 5.34 21.07 1.55
CA LEU A 195 6.14 21.07 2.79
C LEU A 195 7.38 20.19 2.64
N ALA A 196 7.23 19.00 2.05
CA ALA A 196 8.35 18.10 1.77
C ALA A 196 9.31 18.69 0.73
N GLY A 197 8.80 19.38 -0.29
CA GLY A 197 9.61 19.99 -1.35
C GLY A 197 10.54 21.12 -0.91
N GLY A 198 10.36 21.68 0.30
CA GLY A 198 11.29 22.64 0.90
C GLY A 198 12.53 22.00 1.53
N LEU A 199 12.51 20.68 1.75
CA LEU A 199 13.58 19.95 2.43
C LEU A 199 14.61 19.46 1.42
N PRO A 200 15.89 19.84 1.53
CA PRO A 200 16.95 19.28 0.70
C PRO A 200 17.11 17.79 1.02
N HIS A 201 17.49 17.00 0.02
CA HIS A 201 17.80 15.57 0.21
C HIS A 201 16.63 14.73 0.74
N PHE A 202 15.39 15.22 0.60
CA PHE A 202 14.19 14.53 1.04
C PHE A 202 13.36 14.06 -0.16
N TYR A 203 13.24 12.75 -0.32
CA TYR A 203 12.55 12.13 -1.44
C TYR A 203 11.31 11.40 -0.97
N LEU A 204 10.22 11.60 -1.70
CA LEU A 204 8.97 10.89 -1.51
C LEU A 204 8.94 9.69 -2.44
N LEU A 205 8.62 8.52 -1.88
CA LEU A 205 8.47 7.30 -2.65
C LEU A 205 7.44 6.42 -2.00
N GLY A 206 6.45 5.92 -2.73
CA GLY A 206 5.53 4.95 -2.16
C GLY A 206 4.07 5.31 -2.31
N ARG A 207 3.23 4.32 -2.05
CA ARG A 207 1.76 4.46 -2.08
C ARG A 207 1.27 5.61 -1.20
N LEU A 208 1.82 5.73 0.00
CA LEU A 208 1.39 6.72 0.99
C LEU A 208 2.04 8.07 0.72
N ALA A 209 3.37 8.10 0.57
CA ALA A 209 4.12 9.34 0.37
C ALA A 209 3.78 10.05 -0.94
N GLU A 210 3.49 9.31 -2.02
CA GLU A 210 3.08 9.88 -3.31
C GLU A 210 1.55 9.94 -3.48
N TYR A 211 0.77 9.50 -2.48
CA TYR A 211 -0.70 9.44 -2.50
C TYR A 211 -1.28 8.76 -3.76
N LYS A 212 -0.70 7.61 -4.14
CA LYS A 212 -0.99 6.92 -5.42
C LYS A 212 -1.17 5.42 -5.26
N TYR A 213 -2.03 4.82 -6.09
CA TYR A 213 -2.31 3.39 -6.03
C TYR A 213 -1.35 2.54 -6.87
N TYR A 214 -0.23 2.14 -6.25
CA TYR A 214 0.76 1.24 -6.85
C TYR A 214 0.59 -0.24 -6.48
N ASN A 215 0.84 -1.11 -7.48
CA ASN A 215 1.16 -2.53 -7.28
C ASN A 215 2.63 -2.69 -6.89
N ILE A 216 3.00 -3.88 -6.38
CA ILE A 216 4.37 -4.17 -5.89
C ILE A 216 5.42 -4.05 -7.01
N ASP A 217 5.13 -4.53 -8.22
CA ASP A 217 6.03 -4.49 -9.38
C ASP A 217 6.30 -3.04 -9.83
N ALA A 218 5.24 -2.24 -9.95
CA ALA A 218 5.36 -0.81 -10.28
C ALA A 218 6.15 -0.07 -9.21
N MET A 219 5.93 -0.40 -7.93
CA MET A 219 6.65 0.20 -6.82
C MET A 219 8.13 -0.18 -6.83
N THR A 220 8.44 -1.44 -7.10
CA THR A 220 9.81 -1.94 -7.20
C THR A 220 10.57 -1.21 -8.30
N LYS A 221 9.96 -1.06 -9.49
CA LYS A 221 10.56 -0.30 -10.59
C LYS A 221 10.85 1.15 -10.20
N LYS A 222 9.87 1.84 -9.59
CA LYS A 222 10.05 3.23 -9.15
C LYS A 222 11.14 3.39 -8.09
N ALA A 223 11.27 2.42 -7.18
CA ALA A 223 12.34 2.43 -6.18
C ALA A 223 13.72 2.34 -6.84
N MET A 224 13.88 1.46 -7.84
CA MET A 224 15.13 1.35 -8.60
C MET A 224 15.42 2.64 -9.37
N GLU A 225 14.43 3.22 -10.03
CA GLU A 225 14.59 4.49 -10.77
C GLU A 225 15.02 5.65 -9.85
N LEU A 226 14.45 5.75 -8.65
CA LEU A 226 14.85 6.76 -7.67
C LEU A 226 16.28 6.51 -7.16
N ALA A 227 16.62 5.27 -6.85
CA ALA A 227 17.98 4.91 -6.41
C ALA A 227 19.02 5.29 -7.46
N ASP A 228 18.77 4.98 -8.73
CA ASP A 228 19.65 5.36 -9.85
C ASP A 228 19.81 6.89 -9.97
N ALA A 229 18.71 7.64 -9.80
CA ALA A 229 18.74 9.10 -9.84
C ALA A 229 19.59 9.68 -8.70
N ILE A 230 19.39 9.21 -7.46
CA ILE A 230 20.15 9.66 -6.28
C ILE A 230 21.65 9.33 -6.45
N MET A 231 21.99 8.12 -6.91
CA MET A 231 23.39 7.74 -7.16
C MET A 231 24.05 8.64 -8.22
N ALA A 232 23.31 8.98 -9.29
CA ALA A 232 23.80 9.86 -10.35
C ALA A 232 23.99 11.32 -9.87
N GLU A 233 23.15 11.79 -8.96
CA GLU A 233 23.31 13.10 -8.31
C GLU A 233 24.54 13.12 -7.39
N ASN A 234 24.73 12.08 -6.59
CA ASN A 234 25.85 11.95 -5.67
C ASN A 234 27.21 11.85 -6.38
N THR A 235 27.26 11.26 -7.57
CA THR A 235 28.50 11.18 -8.37
C THR A 235 28.94 12.55 -8.93
N LYS A 236 28.03 13.54 -8.98
CA LYS A 236 28.31 14.89 -9.49
C LYS A 236 28.76 15.87 -8.39
N ARG A 237 28.58 15.52 -7.12
CA ARG A 237 29.00 16.32 -5.96
C ARG A 237 30.45 15.98 -5.60
#